data_AF-G9KP99-F1
#
_entry.id   AF-G9KP99-F1
#
_cell.length_a   1.000
_cell.length_b   1.000
_cell.length_c   1.000
_cell.angle_alpha   90.00
_cell.angle_beta   90.00
_cell.angle_gamma   90.00
#
_symmetry.space_group_name_H-M   'P 1'
#
loop_
_entity.id
_entity.type
_entity.pdbx_description
1 polymer ?
#
loop_
_entity_poly.entity_id
_entity_poly.type
_entity_poly.pdbx_seq_one_letter_code
_entity_poly.pdbx_strand_id
1 'polypeptide(L)'
;ALHEFPNDIFTNEDRRQGAVVLHVLCAMYMFYALAIVCDDFFVPSLEKICERLHLSEDVAGATFMAAGSSAPELFTSVIGVFITKGDVGVGTIVGSAVFNILC
;
A
#
# COMPACT_ATOMS: atom_id res chain seq x y z
N ALA A 1 -7.61 -11.56 19.17
CA ALA A 1 -8.00 -10.72 18.02
C ALA A 1 -7.78 -9.22 18.28
N LEU A 2 -8.35 -8.61 19.33
CA LEU A 2 -8.19 -7.16 19.61
C LEU A 2 -6.93 -6.75 20.41
N HIS A 3 -6.04 -7.70 20.74
CA HIS A 3 -4.87 -7.47 21.60
C HIS A 3 -3.52 -7.57 20.85
N GLU A 4 -3.56 -7.58 19.52
CA GLU A 4 -2.39 -7.71 18.63
C GLU A 4 -2.07 -6.45 17.83
N PHE A 5 -2.92 -5.43 17.92
CA PHE A 5 -2.60 -4.11 17.39
C PHE A 5 -1.98 -3.27 18.51
N PRO A 6 -0.97 -2.42 18.21
CA PRO A 6 -0.46 -1.47 19.19
C PRO A 6 -1.62 -0.63 19.74
N ASN A 7 -1.56 -0.29 21.03
CA ASN A 7 -2.61 0.48 21.70
C ASN A 7 -3.00 1.69 20.84
N ASP A 8 -4.28 1.74 20.45
CA ASP A 8 -4.85 2.85 19.69
C ASP A 8 -4.59 4.15 20.47
N ILE A 9 -3.93 5.13 19.84
CA ILE A 9 -3.60 6.41 20.49
C ILE A 9 -4.89 7.22 20.77
N PHE A 10 -6.01 6.86 20.14
CA PHE A 10 -7.29 7.56 20.25
C PHE A 10 -8.36 6.70 20.93
N THR A 11 -8.99 7.26 21.98
CA THR A 11 -10.07 6.60 22.72
C THR A 11 -11.40 6.71 21.93
N ASN A 12 -12.35 5.79 22.15
CA ASN A 12 -13.67 5.82 21.48
C ASN A 12 -14.46 7.13 21.72
N GLU A 13 -14.16 7.88 22.79
CA GLU A 13 -14.72 9.21 23.05
C GLU A 13 -14.20 10.29 22.06
N ASP A 14 -12.93 10.24 21.65
CA ASP A 14 -12.35 11.20 20.70
C ASP A 14 -12.89 11.00 19.28
N ARG A 15 -13.16 9.74 18.89
CA ARG A 15 -13.82 9.41 17.61
C ARG A 15 -15.24 9.99 17.54
N ARG A 16 -15.96 10.06 18.66
CA ARG A 16 -17.31 10.67 18.76
C ARG A 16 -17.29 12.20 18.72
N GLN A 17 -16.18 12.86 19.07
CA GLN A 17 -16.05 14.32 19.09
C GLN A 17 -15.52 14.93 17.77
N GLY A 18 -15.32 14.12 16.72
CA GLY A 18 -14.94 14.62 15.38
C GLY A 18 -13.58 14.14 14.88
N ALA A 19 -12.84 13.33 15.65
CA ALA A 19 -11.56 12.76 15.19
C ALA A 19 -11.69 11.89 13.93
N VAL A 20 -12.90 11.40 13.61
CA VAL A 20 -13.19 10.71 12.35
C VAL A 20 -12.94 11.63 11.15
N VAL A 21 -13.32 12.91 11.23
CA VAL A 21 -13.10 13.88 10.13
C VAL A 21 -11.60 14.12 9.95
N LEU A 22 -10.86 14.25 11.05
CA LEU A 22 -9.40 14.39 11.01
C LEU A 22 -8.73 13.16 10.36
N HIS A 23 -9.17 11.95 10.70
CA HIS A 23 -8.67 10.72 10.08
C HIS A 23 -8.94 10.68 8.58
N VAL A 24 -10.14 11.05 8.14
CA VAL A 24 -10.48 11.12 6.71
C VAL A 24 -9.61 12.14 5.99
N LEU A 25 -9.39 13.32 6.57
CA LEU A 25 -8.52 14.35 5.98
C LEU A 25 -7.06 13.89 5.92
N CYS A 26 -6.53 13.28 6.98
CA CYS A 26 -5.19 12.70 6.98
C CYS A 26 -5.05 11.59 5.93
N ALA A 27 -6.04 10.71 5.79
CA ALA A 27 -6.03 9.65 4.79
C ALA A 27 -6.05 10.23 3.36
N MET A 28 -6.87 11.24 3.08
CA MET A 28 -6.89 11.91 1.78
C MET A 28 -5.56 12.62 1.49
N TYR A 29 -4.97 13.29 2.49
CA TYR A 29 -3.66 13.93 2.34
C TYR A 29 -2.56 12.91 2.03
N MET A 30 -2.53 11.79 2.75
CA MET A 30 -1.56 10.71 2.51
C MET A 30 -1.72 10.09 1.13
N PHE A 31 -2.96 9.88 0.67
CA PHE A 31 -3.24 9.37 -0.67
C PHE A 31 -2.75 10.35 -1.75
N TYR A 32 -3.04 11.63 -1.57
CA TYR A 32 -2.59 12.68 -2.49
C TYR A 32 -1.06 12.79 -2.54
N ALA A 33 -0.39 12.72 -1.38
CA ALA A 33 1.06 12.73 -1.31
C ALA A 33 1.69 11.52 -2.01
N LEU A 34 1.11 10.32 -1.83
CA LEU A 34 1.56 9.11 -2.53
C LEU A 34 1.40 9.24 -4.05
N ALA A 35 0.29 9.81 -4.53
CA ALA A 35 0.08 10.03 -5.95
C ALA A 35 1.17 10.92 -6.55
N ILE A 36 1.49 12.05 -5.90
CA ILE A 36 2.58 12.94 -6.33
C ILE A 36 3.92 12.21 -6.35
N VAL A 37 4.23 11.42 -5.31
CA VAL A 37 5.50 10.68 -5.25
C VAL A 37 5.59 9.64 -6.37
N CYS A 38 4.48 8.97 -6.68
CA CYS A 38 4.44 8.03 -7.79
C CYS A 38 4.68 8.73 -9.13
N ASP A 39 3.97 9.82 -9.41
CA ASP A 39 4.06 10.49 -10.70
C ASP A 39 5.40 11.22 -10.89
N ASP A 40 5.87 11.96 -9.89
CA ASP A 40 7.05 12.83 -10.02
C ASP A 40 8.38 12.11 -9.75
N PHE A 41 8.39 11.03 -8.97
CA PHE A 41 9.63 10.35 -8.58
C PHE A 41 9.70 8.91 -9.07
N PHE A 42 8.63 8.13 -8.93
CA PHE A 42 8.65 6.71 -9.29
C PHE A 42 8.72 6.51 -10.80
N VAL A 43 7.85 7.17 -11.59
CA VAL A 43 7.83 7.04 -13.06
C VAL A 43 9.16 7.46 -13.71
N PRO A 44 9.76 8.63 -13.39
CA PRO A 44 11.01 9.05 -14.01
C PRO A 44 12.21 8.17 -13.60
N SER A 45 12.19 7.65 -12.37
CA SER A 45 13.21 6.70 -11.91
C SER A 45 13.16 5.40 -12.72
N LEU A 46 11.95 4.93 -13.04
CA LEU A 46 11.75 3.75 -13.89
C LEU A 46 12.24 4.00 -15.31
N GLU A 47 11.89 5.12 -15.93
CA GLU A 47 12.40 5.49 -17.26
C GLU A 47 13.92 5.45 -17.29
N LYS A 48 14.58 6.00 -16.26
CA LYS A 48 16.04 6.02 -16.19
C LYS A 48 16.67 4.63 -16.04
N ILE A 49 16.04 3.74 -15.29
CA ILE A 49 16.47 2.34 -15.16
C ILE A 49 16.34 1.63 -16.52
N CYS A 50 15.25 1.89 -17.24
CA CYS A 50 14.97 1.23 -18.51
C CYS A 50 15.93 1.67 -19.62
N GLU A 51 16.28 2.95 -19.67
CA GLU A 51 17.37 3.46 -20.52
C GLU A 51 18.70 2.74 -20.23
N ARG A 52 19.02 2.49 -18.96
CA ARG A 52 20.27 1.82 -18.56
C ARG A 52 20.30 0.33 -18.91
N LEU A 53 19.15 -0.34 -18.88
CA LEU A 53 19.02 -1.76 -19.24
C LEU A 53 18.85 -2.01 -20.75
N HIS A 54 18.80 -0.97 -21.59
CA HIS A 54 18.49 -1.07 -23.02
C HIS A 54 17.20 -1.83 -23.31
N LEU A 55 16.18 -1.67 -22.45
CA LEU A 55 14.85 -2.21 -22.69
C LEU A 55 14.03 -1.24 -23.52
N SER A 56 13.19 -1.77 -24.41
CA SER A 56 12.20 -0.94 -25.12
C SER A 56 11.27 -0.29 -24.10
N GLU A 57 11.01 1.01 -24.21
CA GLU A 57 10.18 1.78 -23.29
C GLU A 57 8.81 1.13 -23.04
N ASP A 58 8.23 0.50 -24.06
CA ASP A 58 6.96 -0.23 -23.96
C ASP A 58 7.03 -1.45 -23.01
N VAL A 59 8.10 -2.23 -23.09
CA VAL A 59 8.28 -3.46 -22.29
C VAL A 59 8.63 -3.12 -20.84
N ALA A 60 9.45 -2.08 -20.69
CA ALA A 60 9.79 -1.43 -19.45
C ALA A 60 8.55 -0.91 -18.71
N GLY A 61 7.77 -0.05 -19.36
CA GLY A 61 6.54 0.50 -18.82
C GLY A 61 5.58 -0.61 -18.40
N ALA A 62 5.36 -1.62 -19.25
CA ALA A 62 4.46 -2.74 -18.92
C ALA A 62 4.94 -3.55 -17.70
N THR A 63 6.22 -3.89 -17.62
CA THR A 63 6.76 -4.72 -16.53
C THR A 63 6.75 -3.97 -15.20
N PHE A 64 7.15 -2.70 -15.20
CA PHE A 64 7.24 -1.92 -13.98
C PHE A 64 5.91 -1.33 -13.53
N MET A 65 4.97 -1.04 -14.44
CA MET A 65 3.58 -0.76 -14.06
C MET A 65 2.92 -1.98 -13.42
N ALA A 66 3.14 -3.17 -13.98
CA ALA A 66 2.68 -4.42 -13.37
C ALA A 66 3.31 -4.64 -11.99
N ALA A 67 4.64 -4.46 -11.86
CA ALA A 67 5.33 -4.57 -10.57
C ALA A 67 4.88 -3.50 -9.57
N GLY A 68 4.64 -2.26 -10.02
CA GLY A 68 4.15 -1.16 -9.20
C GLY A 68 2.75 -1.41 -8.67
N SER A 69 1.86 -2.04 -9.46
CA SER A 69 0.54 -2.46 -9.00
C SER A 69 0.61 -3.54 -7.92
N SER A 70 1.59 -4.47 -8.00
CA SER A 70 1.78 -5.54 -7.01
C SER A 70 2.61 -5.11 -5.79
N ALA A 71 3.30 -3.98 -5.82
CA ALA A 71 4.16 -3.54 -4.72
C ALA A 71 3.38 -3.25 -3.42
N PRO A 72 2.21 -2.58 -3.43
CA PRO A 72 1.38 -2.41 -2.24
C PRO A 72 0.94 -3.75 -1.65
N GLU A 73 0.55 -4.71 -2.49
CA GLU A 73 0.13 -6.06 -2.08
C GLU A 73 1.28 -6.85 -1.47
N LEU A 74 2.48 -6.74 -2.05
CA LEU A 74 3.69 -7.32 -1.49
C LEU A 74 3.99 -6.71 -0.12
N PHE A 75 3.88 -5.38 0.03
CA PHE A 75 4.12 -4.70 1.31
C PHE A 75 3.09 -5.09 2.37
N THR A 76 1.80 -5.10 2.04
CA THR A 76 0.76 -5.52 2.98
C THR A 76 0.93 -6.99 3.37
N SER A 77 1.36 -7.84 2.43
CA SER A 77 1.65 -9.25 2.71
C SER A 77 2.85 -9.41 3.65
N VAL A 78 3.97 -8.73 3.40
CA VAL A 78 5.14 -8.74 4.27
C VAL A 78 4.80 -8.22 5.67
N ILE A 79 4.05 -7.12 5.78
CA ILE A 79 3.59 -6.58 7.07
C ILE A 79 2.64 -7.57 7.76
N GLY A 80 1.75 -8.22 7.02
CA GLY A 80 0.83 -9.25 7.51
C GLY A 80 1.55 -10.47 8.07
N VAL A 81 2.65 -10.91 7.45
CA VAL A 81 3.46 -12.05 7.91
C VAL A 81 4.34 -11.68 9.11
N PHE A 82 5.02 -10.52 9.07
CA PHE A 82 6.09 -10.21 10.03
C PHE A 82 5.64 -9.35 11.22
N ILE A 83 4.63 -8.49 11.05
CA ILE A 83 4.19 -7.53 12.08
C ILE A 83 2.89 -7.99 12.76
N THR A 84 1.93 -8.54 12.01
CA THR A 84 0.69 -9.06 12.59
C THR A 84 0.92 -10.44 13.17
N LYS A 85 1.02 -10.56 14.50
CA LYS A 85 1.32 -11.82 15.20
C LYS A 85 0.15 -12.83 15.31
N GLY A 86 -0.91 -12.66 14.52
CA GLY A 86 -2.15 -13.43 14.64
C GLY A 86 -2.86 -13.72 13.32
N ASP A 87 -3.90 -14.56 13.41
CA ASP A 87 -4.69 -15.08 12.27
C ASP A 87 -5.23 -14.01 11.31
N VAL A 88 -5.31 -12.75 11.75
CA VAL A 88 -5.74 -11.59 10.94
C VAL A 88 -4.75 -11.27 9.81
N GLY A 89 -3.44 -11.45 10.03
CA GLY A 89 -2.41 -11.21 9.03
C GLY A 89 -2.50 -12.22 7.89
N VAL A 90 -2.60 -13.50 8.24
CA VAL A 90 -2.79 -14.61 7.29
C VAL A 90 -4.12 -14.45 6.53
N GLY A 91 -5.21 -14.09 7.21
CA GLY A 91 -6.50 -13.85 6.57
C GLY A 91 -6.49 -12.73 5.52
N THR A 92 -5.74 -11.66 5.78
CA THR A 92 -5.59 -10.53 4.84
C THR A 92 -4.76 -10.93 3.61
N ILE A 93 -3.70 -11.73 3.80
CA ILE A 93 -2.85 -12.25 2.73
C ILE A 93 -3.64 -13.19 1.83
N VAL A 94 -4.33 -14.17 2.43
CA VAL A 94 -5.14 -15.15 1.69
C VAL A 94 -6.29 -14.46 0.97
N GLY A 95 -6.97 -13.51 1.62
CA GLY A 95 -8.05 -12.72 1.01
C GLY A 95 -7.58 -11.89 -0.19
N SER A 96 -6.41 -11.23 -0.08
CA SER A 96 -5.83 -10.45 -1.18
C SER A 96 -5.42 -11.34 -2.36
N ALA A 97 -4.81 -12.51 -2.08
CA ALA A 97 -4.43 -13.47 -3.11
C ALA A 97 -5.65 -14.04 -3.86
N VAL A 98 -6.75 -14.33 -3.14
CA VAL A 98 -7.99 -14.81 -3.74
C VAL A 98 -8.67 -13.72 -4.57
N PHE A 99 -8.68 -12.47 -4.10
CA PHE A 99 -9.23 -11.33 -4.85
C PHE A 99 -8.46 -11.07 -6.16
N ASN A 100 -7.13 -11.13 -6.11
CA ASN A 100 -6.25 -10.92 -7.27
C ASN A 100 -6.37 -12.07 -8.30
N ILE A 101 -6.84 -13.26 -7.91
CA ILE A 101 -7.15 -14.35 -8.85
C ILE A 101 -8.56 -14.22 -9.45
N LEU A 102 -9.48 -13.56 -8.75
CA LEU A 102 -10.89 -13.40 -9.13
C LEU A 102 -11.16 -12.17 -10.01
N CYS A 103 -10.31 -11.14 -9.93
CA CYS A 103 -10.38 -9.90 -10.71
C CYS A 103 -9.40 -9.94 -11.88
#